data_AF-A0A2N0ZCE2-F1
#
_entry.id   AF-A0A2N0ZCE2-F1
#
_cell.length_a   1.000
_cell.length_b   1.000
_cell.length_c   1.000
_cell.angle_alpha   90.00
_cell.angle_beta   90.00
_cell.angle_gamma   90.00
#
_symmetry.space_group_name_H-M   'P 1'
#
loop_
_entity.id
_entity.type
_entity.pdbx_description
1 polymer ?
#
loop_
_entity_poly.entity_id
_entity_poly.type
_entity_poly.pdbx_seq_one_letter_code
_entity_poly.pdbx_strand_id
1 'polypeptide(L)'
;MKVLKVSEILPELDASIKKKDMEKRQILDIRNSLNRIIDLDHSLTGQTGVAIKEHLTVLHIPAILLFNQFLDDYMQQLKAVKSSITSYENTNGLVRLDFIEYEVKQGLNQLERITEDLLESINNDFNDVSDLVGGSTVTIAPLYFPIERARKHNKTVLENLNELDYKSMKELQSSTDALQSIASFIGKIKGWSTDGIALSDSNVKEIEKYFSETDVISKLIDSALKLSIEQGDSTFEGNVADWLDKIGKMNGGIDAAKGSIAAAVLLSNK
;
A
#
# COMPACT_ATOMS: atom_id res chain seq x y z
N MET A 1 -5.32 -22.03 5.23
CA MET A 1 -4.99 -21.83 6.66
C MET A 1 -4.57 -20.38 6.86
N LYS A 2 -5.33 -19.57 7.60
CA LYS A 2 -4.95 -18.19 7.95
C LYS A 2 -4.27 -18.19 9.32
N VAL A 3 -3.04 -17.68 9.38
CA VAL A 3 -2.25 -17.58 10.61
C VAL A 3 -1.64 -16.19 10.69
N LEU A 4 -1.81 -15.53 11.84
CA LEU A 4 -1.13 -14.29 12.17
C LEU A 4 -0.14 -14.56 13.30
N LYS A 5 1.16 -14.38 13.01
CA LYS A 5 2.24 -14.46 13.99
C LYS A 5 2.92 -13.09 14.07
N VAL A 6 2.58 -12.32 15.09
CA VAL A 6 3.01 -10.91 15.21
C VAL A 6 4.53 -10.78 15.26
N SER A 7 5.20 -11.73 15.94
CA SER A 7 6.66 -11.80 16.06
C SER A 7 7.41 -12.04 14.74
N GLU A 8 6.73 -12.50 13.70
CA GLU A 8 7.32 -12.68 12.36
C GLU A 8 6.93 -11.52 11.44
N ILE A 9 5.63 -11.21 11.36
CA ILE A 9 5.12 -10.26 10.36
C ILE A 9 5.53 -8.81 10.62
N LEU A 10 5.56 -8.35 11.89
CA LEU A 10 5.91 -6.95 12.16
C LEU A 10 7.39 -6.65 11.85
N PRO A 11 8.37 -7.49 12.26
CA PRO A 11 9.76 -7.31 11.83
C PRO A 11 9.95 -7.39 10.31
N GLU A 12 9.23 -8.27 9.62
CA GLU A 12 9.27 -8.38 8.17
C GLU A 12 8.74 -7.11 7.47
N LEU A 13 7.61 -6.58 7.94
CA LEU A 13 7.08 -5.30 7.45
C LEU A 13 8.06 -4.15 7.70
N ASP A 14 8.69 -4.10 8.87
CA ASP A 14 9.72 -3.09 9.18
C ASP A 14 10.95 -3.20 8.28
N ALA A 15 11.44 -4.42 8.05
CA ALA A 15 12.54 -4.66 7.13
C ALA A 15 12.17 -4.27 5.70
N SER A 16 10.95 -4.59 5.26
CA SER A 16 10.43 -4.21 3.94
C SER A 16 10.35 -2.69 3.79
N ILE A 17 9.75 -1.98 4.75
CA ILE A 17 9.65 -0.51 4.74
C ILE A 17 11.05 0.12 4.67
N LYS A 18 12.01 -0.34 5.48
CA LYS A 18 13.40 0.14 5.44
C LYS A 18 14.05 -0.12 4.09
N LYS A 19 13.81 -1.28 3.49
CA LYS A 19 14.32 -1.61 2.16
C LYS A 19 13.75 -0.69 1.08
N LYS A 20 12.44 -0.44 1.11
CA LYS A 20 11.77 0.46 0.17
C LYS A 20 12.23 1.91 0.32
N ASP A 21 12.51 2.35 1.54
CA ASP A 21 13.10 3.66 1.81
C ASP A 21 14.51 3.80 1.20
N MET A 22 15.34 2.74 1.28
CA MET A 22 16.64 2.71 0.60
C MET A 22 16.51 2.74 -0.92
N GLU A 23 15.58 1.95 -1.49
CA GLU A 23 15.30 1.94 -2.93
C GLU A 23 14.78 3.32 -3.40
N LYS A 24 13.92 3.99 -2.62
CA LYS A 24 13.42 5.35 -2.89
C LYS A 24 14.58 6.33 -3.05
N ARG A 25 15.56 6.31 -2.14
CA ARG A 25 16.77 7.15 -2.23
C ARG A 25 17.62 6.84 -3.45
N GLN A 26 17.86 5.56 -3.75
CA GLN A 26 18.65 5.15 -4.91
C GLN A 26 18.05 5.64 -6.24
N ILE A 27 16.72 5.64 -6.36
CA ILE A 27 16.03 6.17 -7.53
C ILE A 27 16.23 7.68 -7.68
N LEU A 28 16.28 8.42 -6.58
CA LEU A 28 16.57 9.86 -6.62
C LEU A 28 18.04 10.13 -6.96
N ASP A 29 18.97 9.27 -6.54
CA ASP A 29 20.37 9.38 -6.96
C ASP A 29 20.52 9.16 -8.48
N ILE A 30 19.74 8.25 -9.06
CA ILE A 30 19.66 8.06 -10.52
C ILE A 30 19.12 9.35 -11.17
N ARG A 31 18.01 9.92 -10.66
CA ARG A 31 17.49 11.21 -11.16
C ARG A 31 18.58 12.28 -11.15
N ASN A 32 19.25 12.45 -10.02
CA ASN A 32 20.28 13.48 -9.86
C ASN A 32 21.44 13.27 -10.85
N SER A 33 21.80 12.02 -11.12
CA SER A 33 22.79 11.68 -12.14
C SER A 33 22.31 12.00 -13.55
N LEU A 34 21.04 11.76 -13.88
CA LEU A 34 20.45 12.15 -15.16
C LEU A 34 20.39 13.68 -15.31
N ASN A 35 20.02 14.41 -14.26
CA ASN A 35 20.03 15.86 -14.26
C ASN A 35 21.41 16.42 -14.56
N ARG A 36 22.46 15.88 -13.91
CA ARG A 36 23.85 16.27 -14.22
C ARG A 36 24.20 16.10 -15.69
N ILE A 37 23.67 15.08 -16.37
CA ILE A 37 23.86 14.86 -17.81
C ILE A 37 23.06 15.88 -18.63
N ILE A 38 21.80 16.13 -18.25
CA ILE A 38 20.93 17.11 -18.88
C ILE A 38 21.55 18.51 -18.81
N ASP A 39 22.16 18.84 -17.68
CA ASP A 39 22.78 20.13 -17.37
C ASP A 39 24.22 20.26 -17.89
N LEU A 40 24.74 19.27 -18.64
CA LEU A 40 26.04 19.39 -19.31
C LEU A 40 25.94 20.40 -20.45
N ASP A 41 26.04 21.70 -20.16
CA ASP A 41 25.88 22.79 -21.13
C ASP A 41 26.81 22.65 -22.34
N HIS A 42 28.04 23.15 -22.25
CA HIS A 42 28.99 23.17 -23.36
C HIS A 42 29.61 21.80 -23.69
N SER A 43 29.44 20.84 -22.79
CA SER A 43 30.03 19.50 -22.94
C SER A 43 29.12 18.54 -23.72
N LEU A 44 27.81 18.79 -23.76
CA LEU A 44 26.84 17.98 -24.50
C LEU A 44 26.02 18.86 -25.44
N THR A 45 26.68 19.31 -26.51
CA THR A 45 26.13 20.22 -27.52
C THR A 45 25.91 19.53 -28.87
N GLY A 46 25.37 20.24 -29.85
CA GLY A 46 25.03 19.71 -31.17
C GLY A 46 23.72 18.92 -31.18
N GLN A 47 23.27 18.49 -32.37
CA GLN A 47 21.97 17.84 -32.55
C GLN A 47 21.83 16.55 -31.72
N THR A 48 22.86 15.71 -31.67
CA THR A 48 22.86 14.50 -30.84
C THR A 48 22.84 14.82 -29.35
N GLY A 49 23.59 15.82 -28.91
CA GLY A 49 23.60 16.25 -27.50
C GLY A 49 22.21 16.74 -27.06
N VAL A 50 21.56 17.57 -27.88
CA VAL A 50 20.18 18.02 -27.65
C VAL A 50 19.22 16.83 -27.60
N ALA A 51 19.32 15.88 -28.54
CA ALA A 51 18.48 14.69 -28.56
C ALA A 51 18.65 13.83 -27.29
N ILE A 52 19.87 13.65 -26.78
CA ILE A 52 20.11 12.94 -25.51
C ILE A 52 19.41 13.63 -24.35
N LYS A 53 19.60 14.95 -24.21
CA LYS A 53 19.00 15.73 -23.12
C LYS A 53 17.47 15.66 -23.18
N GLU A 54 16.90 15.80 -24.38
CA GLU A 54 15.47 15.69 -24.60
C GLU A 54 14.95 14.29 -24.27
N HIS A 55 15.60 13.23 -24.74
CA HIS A 55 15.22 11.85 -24.47
C HIS A 55 15.21 11.52 -22.97
N LEU A 56 16.21 12.00 -22.21
CA LEU A 56 16.26 11.82 -20.76
C LEU A 56 15.16 12.62 -20.06
N THR A 57 14.96 13.89 -20.42
CA THR A 57 13.93 14.72 -19.79
C THR A 57 12.52 14.22 -20.09
N VAL A 58 12.21 13.89 -21.34
CA VAL A 58 10.85 13.57 -21.80
C VAL A 58 10.41 12.17 -21.35
N LEU A 59 11.34 11.20 -21.35
CA LEU A 59 11.00 9.80 -21.08
C LEU A 59 11.42 9.33 -19.69
N HIS A 60 12.67 9.59 -19.29
CA HIS A 60 13.26 8.93 -18.11
C HIS A 60 12.95 9.65 -16.80
N ILE A 61 13.00 10.99 -16.78
CA ILE A 61 12.68 11.77 -15.57
C ILE A 61 11.24 11.47 -15.09
N PRO A 62 10.20 11.48 -15.94
CA PRO A 62 8.86 11.08 -15.53
C PRO A 62 8.78 9.69 -14.92
N ALA A 63 9.43 8.70 -15.53
CA ALA A 63 9.39 7.32 -15.04
C ALA A 63 9.99 7.20 -13.64
N ILE A 64 11.10 7.92 -13.40
CA ILE A 64 11.77 7.98 -12.10
C ILE A 64 10.88 8.63 -11.04
N LEU A 65 10.26 9.77 -11.35
CA LEU A 65 9.38 10.47 -10.40
C LEU A 65 8.14 9.63 -10.06
N LEU A 66 7.49 9.02 -11.06
CA LEU A 66 6.36 8.12 -10.83
C LEU A 66 6.74 6.90 -9.98
N PHE A 67 7.90 6.30 -10.23
CA PHE A 67 8.36 5.15 -9.45
C PHE A 67 8.75 5.55 -8.02
N ASN A 68 9.31 6.73 -7.83
CA ASN A 68 9.59 7.28 -6.51
C ASN A 68 8.30 7.51 -5.71
N GLN A 69 7.29 8.13 -6.34
CA GLN A 69 5.98 8.35 -5.74
C GLN A 69 5.32 7.02 -5.34
N PHE A 70 5.35 6.03 -6.24
CA PHE A 70 4.84 4.69 -5.96
C PHE A 70 5.49 4.06 -4.73
N LEU A 71 6.82 4.15 -4.60
CA LEU A 71 7.52 3.60 -3.43
C LEU A 71 7.08 4.27 -2.14
N ASP A 72 6.85 5.58 -2.16
CA ASP A 72 6.34 6.28 -0.98
C ASP A 72 4.93 5.82 -0.62
N ASP A 73 4.01 5.81 -1.58
CA ASP A 73 2.63 5.39 -1.35
C ASP A 73 2.56 3.93 -0.88
N TYR A 74 3.37 3.06 -1.46
CA TYR A 74 3.50 1.66 -1.04
C TYR A 74 4.01 1.54 0.40
N MET A 75 5.00 2.34 0.79
CA MET A 75 5.48 2.37 2.17
C MET A 75 4.39 2.85 3.14
N GLN A 76 3.56 3.84 2.77
CA GLN A 76 2.43 4.26 3.61
C GLN A 76 1.39 3.16 3.76
N GLN A 77 1.12 2.41 2.70
CA GLN A 77 0.23 1.24 2.75
C GLN A 77 0.79 0.14 3.65
N LEU A 78 2.09 -0.17 3.57
CA LEU A 78 2.74 -1.12 4.49
C LEU A 78 2.65 -0.66 5.95
N LYS A 79 2.78 0.65 6.22
CA LYS A 79 2.58 1.22 7.57
C LYS A 79 1.13 1.11 8.03
N ALA A 80 0.16 1.27 7.14
CA ALA A 80 -1.27 1.11 7.45
C ALA A 80 -1.61 -0.35 7.79
N VAL A 81 -1.11 -1.32 7.01
CA VAL A 81 -1.20 -2.76 7.31
C VAL A 81 -0.58 -3.05 8.66
N LYS A 82 0.64 -2.54 8.92
CA LYS A 82 1.34 -2.69 10.21
C LYS A 82 0.51 -2.17 11.38
N SER A 83 -0.10 -0.99 11.22
CA SER A 83 -0.96 -0.37 12.25
C SER A 83 -2.20 -1.20 12.51
N SER A 84 -2.83 -1.73 11.45
CA SER A 84 -4.00 -2.60 11.54
C SER A 84 -3.67 -3.91 12.29
N ILE A 85 -2.54 -4.55 11.99
CA ILE A 85 -2.06 -5.73 12.70
C ILE A 85 -1.81 -5.42 14.18
N THR A 86 -1.09 -4.32 14.46
CA THR A 86 -0.74 -3.94 15.85
C THR A 86 -1.99 -3.60 16.67
N SER A 87 -3.02 -3.05 16.04
CA SER A 87 -4.30 -2.74 16.68
C SER A 87 -5.13 -4.00 16.94
N TYR A 88 -5.01 -5.02 16.09
CA TYR A 88 -5.66 -6.32 16.28
C TYR A 88 -4.97 -7.16 17.37
N GLU A 89 -3.65 -7.24 17.34
CA GLU A 89 -2.85 -7.99 18.32
C GLU A 89 -1.55 -7.22 18.61
N ASN A 90 -1.47 -6.63 19.81
CA ASN A 90 -0.36 -5.77 20.22
C ASN A 90 0.74 -6.51 21.00
N THR A 91 0.53 -7.79 21.29
CA THR A 91 1.54 -8.66 21.92
C THR A 91 2.25 -9.50 20.86
N ASN A 92 3.25 -10.30 21.25
CA ASN A 92 3.84 -11.33 20.39
C ASN A 92 2.89 -12.54 20.19
N GLY A 93 1.60 -12.27 19.99
CA GLY A 93 0.54 -13.25 19.88
C GLY A 93 0.62 -14.09 18.61
N LEU A 94 0.08 -15.30 18.72
CA LEU A 94 -0.15 -16.22 17.62
C LEU A 94 -1.65 -16.47 17.51
N VAL A 95 -2.23 -16.08 16.39
CA VAL A 95 -3.65 -16.29 16.08
C VAL A 95 -3.75 -17.26 14.92
N ARG A 96 -4.41 -18.40 15.17
CA ARG A 96 -4.67 -19.43 14.14
C ARG A 96 -6.17 -19.51 13.93
N LEU A 97 -6.62 -19.23 12.71
CA LEU A 97 -8.05 -19.25 12.38
C LEU A 97 -8.68 -20.60 12.73
N ASP A 98 -8.05 -21.70 12.30
CA ASP A 98 -8.60 -23.05 12.47
C ASP A 98 -8.69 -23.44 13.97
N PHE A 99 -7.75 -22.99 14.81
CA PHE A 99 -7.81 -23.22 16.25
C PHE A 99 -9.04 -22.55 16.87
N ILE A 100 -9.33 -21.31 16.47
CA ILE A 100 -10.43 -20.50 17.00
C ILE A 100 -11.77 -21.02 16.44
N GLU A 101 -11.83 -21.30 15.15
CA GLU A 101 -13.05 -21.76 14.46
C GLU A 101 -13.47 -23.17 14.87
N TYR A 102 -12.52 -24.09 15.01
CA TYR A 102 -12.79 -25.50 15.28
C TYR A 102 -12.47 -25.89 16.72
N GLU A 103 -11.22 -25.77 17.16
CA GLU A 103 -10.79 -26.32 18.46
C GLU A 103 -11.43 -25.60 19.66
N VAL A 104 -11.41 -24.27 19.69
CA VAL A 104 -12.04 -23.49 20.77
C VAL A 104 -13.55 -23.72 20.78
N LYS A 105 -14.19 -23.70 19.61
CA LYS A 105 -15.63 -23.95 19.49
C LYS A 105 -16.02 -25.35 19.99
N GLN A 106 -15.26 -26.37 19.59
CA GLN A 106 -15.48 -27.75 20.06
C GLN A 106 -15.20 -27.88 21.56
N GLY A 107 -14.14 -27.25 22.08
CA GLY A 107 -13.81 -27.25 23.50
C GLY A 107 -14.91 -26.62 24.36
N LEU A 108 -15.51 -25.51 23.91
CA LEU A 108 -16.63 -24.87 24.59
C LEU A 108 -17.88 -25.77 24.61
N ASN A 109 -18.18 -26.45 23.50
CA ASN A 109 -19.29 -27.40 23.44
C ASN A 109 -19.05 -28.62 24.34
N GLN A 110 -17.81 -29.12 24.38
CA GLN A 110 -17.44 -30.23 25.24
C GLN A 110 -17.51 -29.87 26.72
N LEU A 111 -17.08 -28.65 27.08
CA LEU A 111 -17.17 -28.12 28.44
C LEU A 111 -18.62 -28.03 28.91
N GLU A 112 -19.51 -27.49 28.07
CA GLU A 112 -20.95 -27.42 28.35
C GLU A 112 -21.49 -28.83 28.62
N ARG A 113 -21.25 -29.78 27.70
CA ARG A 113 -21.72 -31.17 27.84
C ARG A 113 -21.21 -31.87 29.09
N ILE A 114 -19.89 -31.83 29.36
CA ILE A 114 -19.31 -32.46 30.57
C ILE A 114 -19.94 -31.86 31.84
N THR A 115 -20.20 -30.55 31.84
CA THR A 115 -20.79 -29.87 32.98
C THR A 115 -22.26 -30.28 33.18
N GLU A 116 -23.03 -30.40 32.10
CA GLU A 116 -24.40 -30.92 32.12
C GLU A 116 -24.44 -32.35 32.67
N ASP A 117 -23.58 -33.24 32.14
CA ASP A 117 -23.44 -34.63 32.61
C ASP A 117 -23.09 -34.70 34.11
N LEU A 118 -22.15 -33.85 34.57
CA LEU A 118 -21.74 -33.80 35.97
C LEU A 118 -22.86 -33.30 36.89
N LEU A 119 -23.62 -32.31 36.46
CA LEU A 119 -24.75 -31.78 37.23
C LEU A 119 -25.91 -32.74 37.30
N GLU A 120 -26.18 -33.49 36.22
CA GLU A 120 -27.15 -34.58 36.24
C GLU A 120 -26.74 -35.63 37.27
N SER A 121 -25.47 -36.06 37.27
CA SER A 121 -24.94 -36.99 38.27
C SER A 121 -25.09 -36.46 39.70
N ILE A 122 -24.70 -35.21 39.96
CA ILE A 122 -24.80 -34.59 41.29
C ILE A 122 -26.26 -34.54 41.75
N ASN A 123 -27.19 -34.15 40.86
CA ASN A 123 -28.61 -34.08 41.20
C ASN A 123 -29.20 -35.48 41.46
N ASN A 124 -28.75 -36.51 40.74
CA ASN A 124 -29.13 -37.90 41.04
C ASN A 124 -28.66 -38.32 42.44
N ASP A 125 -27.40 -38.05 42.78
CA ASP A 125 -26.86 -38.34 44.12
C ASP A 125 -27.61 -37.57 45.23
N PHE A 126 -28.00 -36.31 44.98
CA PHE A 126 -28.82 -35.53 45.92
C PHE A 126 -30.23 -36.11 46.09
N ASN A 127 -30.83 -36.62 45.02
CA ASN A 127 -32.15 -37.22 45.07
C ASN A 127 -32.16 -38.49 45.94
N ASP A 128 -31.08 -39.29 45.89
CA ASP A 128 -30.93 -40.52 46.67
C ASP A 128 -30.93 -40.29 48.20
N VAL A 129 -30.53 -39.11 48.65
CA VAL A 129 -30.49 -38.73 50.08
C VAL A 129 -31.47 -37.62 50.45
N SER A 130 -32.35 -37.23 49.52
CA SER A 130 -33.20 -36.04 49.62
C SER A 130 -34.17 -36.06 50.80
N ASP A 131 -34.55 -37.26 51.26
CA ASP A 131 -35.38 -37.53 52.43
C ASP A 131 -34.69 -37.15 53.76
N LEU A 132 -33.35 -37.15 53.79
CA LEU A 132 -32.55 -36.84 54.98
C LEU A 132 -32.13 -35.37 55.07
N VAL A 133 -31.89 -34.71 53.94
CA VAL A 133 -31.25 -33.37 53.92
C VAL A 133 -32.13 -32.22 53.45
N GLY A 134 -33.33 -32.47 52.92
CA GLY A 134 -34.21 -31.43 52.37
C GLY A 134 -33.64 -30.86 51.06
N GLY A 135 -34.08 -31.42 49.93
CA GLY A 135 -33.42 -31.22 48.63
C GLY A 135 -33.56 -29.82 48.02
N SER A 136 -32.45 -29.32 47.47
CA SER A 136 -32.44 -28.29 46.42
C SER A 136 -31.52 -28.76 45.28
N THR A 137 -31.96 -28.66 44.03
CA THR A 137 -31.19 -29.09 42.86
C THR A 137 -30.11 -28.08 42.50
N VAL A 138 -28.93 -28.55 42.12
CA VAL A 138 -27.85 -27.72 41.58
C VAL A 138 -28.10 -27.48 40.09
N THR A 139 -27.88 -26.25 39.63
CA THR A 139 -28.16 -25.84 38.24
C THR A 139 -26.90 -25.37 37.52
N ILE A 140 -26.86 -25.56 36.20
CA ILE A 140 -25.80 -25.08 35.31
C ILE A 140 -25.94 -23.59 34.97
N ALA A 141 -27.03 -22.93 35.39
CA ALA A 141 -27.31 -21.52 35.07
C ALA A 141 -26.11 -20.56 35.24
N PRO A 142 -25.26 -20.69 36.29
CA PRO A 142 -24.08 -19.82 36.44
C PRO A 142 -23.01 -19.99 35.34
N LEU A 143 -22.98 -21.12 34.64
CA LEU A 143 -21.97 -21.46 33.63
C LEU A 143 -22.39 -21.12 32.20
N TYR A 144 -23.70 -20.99 31.91
CA TYR A 144 -24.17 -20.55 30.60
C TYR A 144 -23.62 -19.19 30.21
N PHE A 145 -23.65 -18.22 31.13
CA PHE A 145 -23.23 -16.86 30.81
C PHE A 145 -21.72 -16.75 30.45
N PRO A 146 -20.78 -17.36 31.19
CA PRO A 146 -19.38 -17.47 30.77
C PRO A 146 -19.18 -18.18 29.43
N ILE A 147 -19.87 -19.30 29.17
CA ILE A 147 -19.74 -20.07 27.92
C ILE A 147 -20.23 -19.24 26.73
N GLU A 148 -21.39 -18.61 26.85
CA GLU A 148 -21.94 -17.73 25.82
C GLU A 148 -21.05 -16.51 25.58
N ARG A 149 -20.47 -15.94 26.64
CA ARG A 149 -19.48 -14.87 26.51
C ARG A 149 -18.25 -15.35 25.73
N ALA A 150 -17.74 -16.54 26.03
CA ALA A 150 -16.59 -17.12 25.32
C ALA A 150 -16.93 -17.39 23.85
N ARG A 151 -18.12 -17.93 23.54
CA ARG A 151 -18.62 -18.11 22.17
C ARG A 151 -18.69 -16.79 21.41
N LYS A 152 -19.26 -15.76 22.04
CA LYS A 152 -19.34 -14.41 21.45
C LYS A 152 -17.95 -13.83 21.21
N HIS A 153 -17.05 -13.94 22.17
CA HIS A 153 -15.67 -13.48 22.03
C HIS A 153 -14.96 -14.21 20.87
N ASN A 154 -15.09 -15.54 20.78
CA ASN A 154 -14.55 -16.35 19.70
C ASN A 154 -15.03 -15.86 18.32
N LYS A 155 -16.34 -15.60 18.20
CA LYS A 155 -16.94 -15.04 16.98
C LYS A 155 -16.36 -13.66 16.64
N THR A 156 -16.25 -12.76 17.60
CA THR A 156 -15.66 -11.42 17.39
C THR A 156 -14.21 -11.50 16.94
N VAL A 157 -13.41 -12.41 17.51
CA VAL A 157 -12.01 -12.60 17.09
C VAL A 157 -11.92 -13.06 15.63
N LEU A 158 -12.80 -13.97 15.20
CA LEU A 158 -12.89 -14.43 13.80
C LEU A 158 -13.33 -13.31 12.84
N GLU A 159 -14.35 -12.53 13.21
CA GLU A 159 -14.84 -11.40 12.41
C GLU A 159 -13.75 -10.35 12.23
N ASN A 160 -13.09 -9.95 13.33
CA ASN A 160 -12.00 -8.98 13.31
C ASN A 160 -10.78 -9.48 12.51
N LEU A 161 -10.45 -10.78 12.58
CA LEU A 161 -9.36 -11.35 11.79
C LEU A 161 -9.65 -11.31 10.29
N ASN A 162 -10.89 -11.61 9.89
CA ASN A 162 -11.31 -11.52 8.50
C ASN A 162 -11.38 -10.07 8.01
N GLU A 163 -11.79 -9.14 8.87
CA GLU A 163 -11.77 -7.71 8.55
C GLU A 163 -10.34 -7.19 8.36
N LEU A 164 -9.41 -7.59 9.24
CA LEU A 164 -7.98 -7.28 9.11
C LEU A 164 -7.42 -7.77 7.77
N ASP A 165 -7.70 -9.02 7.42
CA ASP A 165 -7.27 -9.63 6.16
C ASP A 165 -7.83 -8.86 4.95
N TYR A 166 -9.14 -8.60 4.94
CA TYR A 166 -9.80 -7.85 3.87
C TYR A 166 -9.24 -6.43 3.71
N LYS A 167 -9.05 -5.71 4.82
CA LYS A 167 -8.47 -4.36 4.80
C LYS A 167 -7.03 -4.38 4.28
N SER A 168 -6.21 -5.32 4.76
CA SER A 168 -4.81 -5.44 4.35
C SER A 168 -4.69 -5.77 2.85
N MET A 169 -5.52 -6.70 2.34
CA MET A 169 -5.55 -7.00 0.92
C MET A 169 -5.99 -5.80 0.08
N LYS A 170 -7.02 -5.08 0.52
CA LYS A 170 -7.52 -3.90 -0.20
C LYS A 170 -6.46 -2.79 -0.27
N GLU A 171 -5.75 -2.53 0.82
CA GLU A 171 -4.65 -1.55 0.85
C GLU A 171 -3.56 -1.92 -0.17
N LEU A 172 -3.15 -3.19 -0.22
CA LEU A 172 -2.08 -3.68 -1.11
C LEU A 172 -2.50 -3.88 -2.57
N GLN A 173 -3.79 -4.09 -2.85
CA GLN A 173 -4.28 -4.25 -4.22
C GLN A 173 -4.05 -3.00 -5.04
N SER A 174 -4.25 -1.82 -4.44
CA SER A 174 -4.02 -0.54 -5.12
C SER A 174 -2.56 -0.34 -5.55
N SER A 175 -1.59 -0.89 -4.81
CA SER A 175 -0.17 -0.86 -5.18
C SER A 175 0.09 -1.71 -6.43
N THR A 176 -0.64 -2.81 -6.60
CA THR A 176 -0.51 -3.68 -7.78
C THR A 176 -0.92 -2.93 -9.04
N ASP A 177 -2.04 -2.22 -8.99
CA ASP A 177 -2.56 -1.44 -10.13
C ASP A 177 -1.63 -0.26 -10.47
N ALA A 178 -1.08 0.41 -9.45
CA ALA A 178 -0.11 1.48 -9.63
C ALA A 178 1.19 0.96 -10.28
N LEU A 179 1.71 -0.17 -9.81
CA LEU A 179 2.92 -0.79 -10.37
C LEU A 179 2.70 -1.26 -11.82
N GLN A 180 1.52 -1.81 -12.14
CA GLN A 180 1.15 -2.19 -13.50
C GLN A 180 1.10 -0.98 -14.43
N SER A 181 0.62 0.16 -13.94
CA SER A 181 0.60 1.42 -14.69
C SER A 181 2.02 1.91 -15.00
N ILE A 182 2.93 1.86 -14.03
CA ILE A 182 4.35 2.20 -14.22
C ILE A 182 5.03 1.22 -15.19
N ALA A 183 4.78 -0.09 -15.06
CA ALA A 183 5.31 -1.09 -15.97
C ALA A 183 4.85 -0.85 -17.42
N SER A 184 3.57 -0.49 -17.59
CA SER A 184 3.00 -0.14 -18.90
C SER A 184 3.66 1.11 -19.49
N PHE A 185 3.90 2.14 -18.66
CA PHE A 185 4.60 3.35 -19.07
C PHE A 185 6.06 3.06 -19.49
N ILE A 186 6.79 2.26 -18.72
CA ILE A 186 8.15 1.80 -19.08
C ILE A 186 8.14 1.02 -20.40
N GLY A 187 7.11 0.20 -20.62
CA GLY A 187 6.90 -0.49 -21.89
C GLY A 187 6.73 0.46 -23.07
N LYS A 188 6.02 1.58 -22.88
CA LYS A 188 5.87 2.65 -23.88
C LYS A 188 7.19 3.38 -24.14
N ILE A 189 7.94 3.74 -23.09
CA ILE A 189 9.27 4.33 -23.21
C ILE A 189 10.17 3.44 -24.07
N LYS A 190 10.21 2.12 -23.78
CA LYS A 190 10.98 1.16 -24.58
C LYS A 190 10.59 1.20 -26.06
N GLY A 191 9.29 1.31 -26.37
CA GLY A 191 8.78 1.46 -27.73
C GLY A 191 9.28 2.72 -28.41
N TRP A 192 9.12 3.88 -27.75
CA TRP A 192 9.55 5.17 -28.28
C TRP A 192 11.06 5.34 -28.42
N SER A 193 11.85 4.52 -27.71
CA SER A 193 13.31 4.48 -27.82
C SER A 193 13.85 3.53 -28.90
N THR A 194 12.99 2.82 -29.65
CA THR A 194 13.44 1.81 -30.63
C THR A 194 14.17 2.41 -31.85
N ASP A 195 13.80 3.62 -32.26
CA ASP A 195 14.38 4.31 -33.42
C ASP A 195 15.69 5.07 -33.10
N GLY A 196 16.21 4.92 -31.88
CA GLY A 196 17.40 5.58 -31.38
C GLY A 196 17.09 6.73 -30.42
N ILE A 197 18.05 7.64 -30.26
CA ILE A 197 18.00 8.68 -29.23
C ILE A 197 17.08 9.85 -29.61
N ALA A 198 17.01 10.19 -30.90
CA ALA A 198 16.13 11.24 -31.38
C ALA A 198 14.69 10.73 -31.43
N LEU A 199 13.77 11.49 -30.86
CA LEU A 199 12.35 11.17 -30.94
C LEU A 199 11.85 11.48 -32.35
N SER A 200 11.29 10.47 -33.03
CA SER A 200 10.64 10.67 -34.32
C SER A 200 9.32 11.44 -34.16
N ASP A 201 8.84 12.10 -35.21
CA ASP A 201 7.54 12.79 -35.21
C ASP A 201 6.38 11.85 -34.82
N SER A 202 6.50 10.56 -35.14
CA SER A 202 5.52 9.54 -34.73
C SER A 202 5.57 9.31 -33.22
N ASN A 203 6.77 9.11 -32.67
CA ASN A 203 6.97 8.90 -31.23
C ASN A 203 6.47 10.12 -30.44
N VAL A 204 6.79 11.34 -30.92
CA VAL A 204 6.30 12.59 -30.33
C VAL A 204 4.77 12.62 -30.22
N LYS A 205 4.05 12.33 -31.31
CA LYS A 205 2.58 12.29 -31.30
C LYS A 205 2.01 11.24 -30.36
N GLU A 206 2.65 10.08 -30.26
CA GLU A 206 2.23 9.02 -29.34
C GLU A 206 2.46 9.40 -27.87
N ILE A 207 3.59 10.04 -27.57
CA ILE A 207 3.94 10.55 -26.25
C ILE A 207 2.90 11.60 -25.82
N GLU A 208 2.60 12.57 -26.68
CA GLU A 208 1.58 13.60 -26.44
C GLU A 208 0.21 13.00 -26.17
N LYS A 209 -0.21 12.05 -27.02
CA LYS A 209 -1.49 11.35 -26.86
C LYS A 209 -1.55 10.62 -25.52
N TYR A 210 -0.49 9.89 -25.18
CA TYR A 210 -0.42 9.14 -23.92
C TYR A 210 -0.57 10.07 -22.71
N PHE A 211 0.14 11.20 -22.67
CA PHE A 211 0.05 12.13 -21.53
C PHE A 211 -1.27 12.90 -21.49
N SER A 212 -1.93 13.10 -22.63
CA SER A 212 -3.26 13.74 -22.70
C SER A 212 -4.39 12.82 -22.25
N GLU A 213 -4.25 11.51 -22.46
CA GLU A 213 -5.26 10.49 -22.14
C GLU A 213 -5.07 9.86 -20.74
N THR A 214 -3.97 10.20 -20.04
CA THR A 214 -3.63 9.62 -18.73
C THR A 214 -3.48 10.69 -17.65
N ASP A 215 -3.47 10.26 -16.39
CA ASP A 215 -3.30 11.12 -15.22
C ASP A 215 -1.83 11.39 -14.86
N VAL A 216 -0.89 11.04 -15.75
CA VAL A 216 0.55 11.11 -15.48
C VAL A 216 1.01 12.55 -15.20
N ILE A 217 0.50 13.55 -15.93
CA ILE A 217 0.84 14.96 -15.68
C ILE A 217 0.49 15.35 -14.23
N SER A 218 -0.71 15.01 -13.76
CA SER A 218 -1.14 15.31 -12.39
C SER A 218 -0.24 14.62 -11.37
N LYS A 219 0.01 13.31 -11.55
CA LYS A 219 0.86 12.53 -10.64
C LYS A 219 2.29 13.06 -10.55
N LEU A 220 2.84 13.57 -11.66
CA LEU A 220 4.17 14.16 -11.68
C LEU A 220 4.22 15.48 -10.91
N ILE A 221 3.20 16.32 -11.06
CA ILE A 221 3.10 17.58 -10.30
C ILE A 221 2.97 17.28 -8.81
N ASP A 222 2.08 16.36 -8.43
CA ASP A 222 1.88 15.97 -7.02
C ASP A 222 3.17 15.39 -6.42
N SER A 223 3.86 14.53 -7.18
CA SER A 223 5.13 13.95 -6.76
C SER A 223 6.21 15.02 -6.60
N ALA A 224 6.31 15.97 -7.53
CA ALA A 224 7.29 17.05 -7.47
C ALA A 224 7.05 18.00 -6.29
N LEU A 225 5.80 18.39 -6.04
CA LEU A 225 5.41 19.21 -4.89
C LEU A 225 5.73 18.50 -3.57
N LYS A 226 5.41 17.21 -3.48
CA LYS A 226 5.72 16.41 -2.30
C LYS A 226 7.23 16.34 -2.06
N LEU A 227 8.01 16.06 -3.11
CA LEU A 227 9.47 15.96 -3.01
C LEU A 227 10.14 17.30 -2.73
N SER A 228 9.64 18.40 -3.28
CA SER A 228 10.18 19.75 -3.00
C SER A 228 10.00 20.11 -1.52
N ILE A 229 8.85 19.75 -0.93
CA ILE A 229 8.60 19.91 0.51
C ILE A 229 9.48 18.95 1.33
N GLU A 230 9.54 17.67 0.97
CA GLU A 230 10.30 16.65 1.71
C GLU A 230 11.82 16.95 1.73
N GLN A 231 12.37 17.48 0.64
CA GLN A 231 13.81 17.73 0.51
C GLN A 231 14.23 19.20 0.64
N GLY A 232 13.27 20.13 0.62
CA GLY A 232 13.57 21.56 0.53
C GLY A 232 14.29 21.93 -0.78
N ASP A 233 14.01 21.21 -1.87
CA ASP A 233 14.68 21.34 -3.17
C ASP A 233 13.66 21.65 -4.28
N SER A 234 13.69 22.84 -4.86
CA SER A 234 12.78 23.25 -5.94
C SER A 234 13.15 22.65 -7.31
N THR A 235 14.27 21.94 -7.42
CA THR A 235 14.68 21.28 -8.68
C THR A 235 13.65 20.24 -9.13
N PHE A 236 12.85 19.67 -8.22
CA PHE A 236 11.77 18.75 -8.59
C PHE A 236 10.68 19.44 -9.41
N GLU A 237 10.24 20.62 -8.97
CA GLU A 237 9.25 21.44 -9.67
C GLU A 237 9.81 21.99 -10.98
N GLY A 238 11.06 22.45 -10.97
CA GLY A 238 11.78 22.89 -12.17
C GLY A 238 11.85 21.81 -13.26
N ASN A 239 12.21 20.58 -12.88
CA ASN A 239 12.25 19.45 -13.81
C ASN A 239 10.88 19.15 -14.45
N VAL A 240 9.78 19.27 -13.69
CA VAL A 240 8.43 19.06 -14.22
C VAL A 240 8.04 20.22 -15.14
N ALA A 241 8.38 21.47 -14.78
CA ALA A 241 8.15 22.63 -15.64
C ALA A 241 8.92 22.53 -16.98
N ASP A 242 10.19 22.14 -16.93
CA ASP A 242 11.03 21.93 -18.12
C ASP A 242 10.49 20.79 -18.99
N TRP A 243 10.04 19.70 -18.35
CA TRP A 243 9.40 18.59 -19.04
C TRP A 243 8.13 19.03 -19.77
N LEU A 244 7.27 19.81 -19.11
CA LEU A 244 6.04 20.33 -19.70
C LEU A 244 6.30 21.32 -20.84
N ASP A 245 7.32 22.17 -20.70
CA ASP A 245 7.75 23.07 -21.77
C ASP A 245 8.23 22.29 -22.99
N LYS A 246 9.01 21.22 -22.80
CA LYS A 246 9.48 20.35 -23.89
C LYS A 246 8.33 19.66 -24.60
N ILE A 247 7.37 19.07 -23.87
CA ILE A 247 6.18 18.49 -24.49
C ILE A 247 5.32 19.57 -25.18
N GLY A 248 5.16 20.74 -24.57
CA GLY A 248 4.40 21.84 -25.17
C GLY A 248 5.01 22.39 -26.46
N LYS A 249 6.35 22.36 -26.58
CA LYS A 249 7.09 22.78 -27.78
C LYS A 249 7.03 21.76 -28.92
N MET A 250 6.66 20.51 -28.65
CA MET A 250 6.57 19.48 -29.68
C MET A 250 5.44 19.69 -30.70
N ASN A 251 4.39 20.48 -30.38
CA ASN A 251 3.30 20.73 -31.33
C ASN A 251 2.59 22.09 -31.20
N GLY A 252 3.15 23.07 -30.48
CA GLY A 252 2.58 24.42 -30.39
C GLY A 252 1.14 24.49 -29.85
N GLY A 253 0.64 23.42 -29.21
CA GLY A 253 -0.78 23.17 -28.99
C GLY A 253 -1.14 22.77 -27.56
N ILE A 254 -0.43 23.27 -26.55
CA ILE A 254 -0.77 23.04 -25.14
C ILE A 254 -0.79 24.36 -24.36
N ASP A 255 -1.56 25.34 -24.84
CA ASP A 255 -1.87 26.54 -24.04
C ASP A 255 -2.84 26.21 -22.89
N ALA A 256 -3.67 25.18 -23.05
CA ALA A 256 -4.61 24.73 -22.02
C ALA A 256 -3.91 24.03 -20.84
N ALA A 257 -2.90 23.16 -21.09
CA ALA A 257 -2.19 22.54 -19.98
C ALA A 257 -1.25 23.52 -19.28
N LYS A 258 -0.59 24.45 -20.01
CA LYS A 258 0.13 25.58 -19.39
C LYS A 258 -0.75 26.37 -18.43
N GLY A 259 -2.00 26.65 -18.81
CA GLY A 259 -2.99 27.28 -17.95
C GLY A 259 -3.36 26.45 -16.71
N SER A 260 -3.55 25.14 -16.87
CA SER A 260 -3.87 24.24 -15.74
C SER A 260 -2.71 23.98 -14.79
N ILE A 261 -1.47 23.96 -15.31
CA ILE A 261 -0.26 23.77 -14.51
C ILE A 261 0.11 25.05 -13.78
N ALA A 262 0.03 26.21 -14.45
CA ALA A 262 0.16 27.50 -13.79
C ALA A 262 -0.91 27.67 -12.70
N ALA A 263 -2.14 27.19 -12.94
CA ALA A 263 -3.19 27.16 -11.92
C ALA A 263 -2.86 26.20 -10.76
N ALA A 264 -2.30 25.01 -11.02
CA ALA A 264 -1.89 24.07 -9.98
C ALA A 264 -0.79 24.64 -9.06
N VAL A 265 0.21 25.31 -9.65
CA VAL A 265 1.30 26.00 -8.91
C VAL A 265 0.79 27.23 -8.13
N LEU A 266 -0.20 27.94 -8.65
CA LEU A 266 -0.81 29.08 -7.95
C LEU A 266 -1.75 28.64 -6.81
N LEU A 267 -2.37 27.46 -6.92
CA LEU A 267 -3.26 26.90 -5.90
C LEU A 267 -2.50 26.17 -4.78
N SER A 268 -1.27 25.70 -5.02
CA SER A 268 -0.42 25.07 -4.00
C SER A 268 0.31 26.08 -3.09
N ASN A 269 0.30 27.37 -3.44
CA ASN A 269 0.91 28.48 -2.67
C ASN A 269 -0.12 29.29 -1.84
N LYS A 270 -1.23 28.66 -1.41
CA LYS A 270 -2.21 29.24 -0.48
C LYS A 270 -2.46 28.35 0.72
#